data_AF-A0A2V5SAT3-F1
#
_entry.id   AF-A0A2V5SAT3-F1
#
_cell.length_a   1.000
_cell.length_b   1.000
_cell.length_c   1.000
_cell.angle_alpha   90.00
_cell.angle_beta   90.00
_cell.angle_gamma   90.00
#
_symmetry.space_group_name_H-M   'P 1'
#
loop_
_entity.id
_entity.type
_entity.pdbx_description
1 polymer ?
#
loop_
_entity_poly.entity_id
_entity_poly.type
_entity_poly.pdbx_seq_one_letter_code
_entity_poly.pdbx_strand_id
1 'polypeptide(L)'
;MRRAYWHLYHRYKDAPVTASALAASLIILATPACHKAADNDEAKIAAEVRTEFLHAWHNYEQYAWGHDALRPLSKTAHDWYGQSLQMTPVDAFDTLLLMHLDSEAAKDLQLITSNLSFDRDIYVKNFEITIRLLGGLLSGYEMTGDKRLLGLAEELGNRLLPVFNSPTGLPYVYINLHTSQVRDPITNPAETGTLLLEFGTLSKITGKPIFYEKAKRALVETYKRRSPLGLVGQGINVETGMWTDTDSHIGGGIDSYYEYLWKCWLLFGDKDCLEMWRASIPAVNTYLADDFQGELWYGRADMQTGKRTETMYGALDAFFPALLALSGDLDRACRLQVSSFKMWNLQGIEPELLDYKTMRVIAGSYHLR
;
A
#
# COMPACT_ATOMS: atom_id res chain seq x y z
N MET A 1 -7.04 27.81 -25.17
CA MET A 1 -8.50 27.52 -25.19
C MET A 1 -8.98 27.23 -23.77
N ARG A 2 -9.10 28.29 -22.96
CA ARG A 2 -9.62 28.24 -21.58
C ARG A 2 -10.78 29.22 -21.48
N ARG A 3 -12.00 28.72 -21.25
CA ARG A 3 -13.16 29.42 -20.68
C ARG A 3 -14.41 28.56 -20.85
N ALA A 4 -15.00 28.19 -19.73
CA ALA A 4 -16.45 28.04 -19.49
C ALA A 4 -16.62 26.98 -18.41
N TYR A 5 -17.03 27.39 -17.21
CA TYR A 5 -17.98 26.69 -16.32
C TYR A 5 -18.10 27.54 -15.06
N TRP A 6 -18.95 28.56 -15.16
CA TRP A 6 -19.52 29.32 -14.05
C TRP A 6 -20.93 29.64 -14.50
N HIS A 7 -21.95 29.15 -13.78
CA HIS A 7 -23.32 29.67 -13.67
C HIS A 7 -24.30 28.54 -13.33
N LEU A 8 -24.60 28.39 -12.04
CA LEU A 8 -25.91 27.94 -11.53
C LEU A 8 -26.00 28.21 -10.03
N TYR A 9 -26.00 29.49 -9.68
CA TYR A 9 -26.47 29.99 -8.39
C TYR A 9 -27.18 31.30 -8.68
N HIS A 10 -28.49 31.35 -8.42
CA HIS A 10 -29.41 32.50 -8.42
C HIS A 10 -30.72 32.20 -9.18
N ARG A 11 -31.65 31.52 -8.51
CA ARG A 11 -33.09 31.80 -8.65
C ARG A 11 -33.72 31.60 -7.28
N TYR A 12 -34.39 32.65 -6.82
CA TYR A 12 -35.44 32.78 -5.79
C TYR A 12 -35.17 34.03 -4.96
N LYS A 13 -35.57 35.16 -5.54
CA LYS A 13 -35.89 36.40 -4.84
C LYS A 13 -37.30 36.81 -5.28
N ASP A 14 -38.05 37.28 -4.29
CA ASP A 14 -39.25 38.14 -4.35
C ASP A 14 -40.64 37.47 -4.24
N ALA A 15 -41.17 37.48 -3.01
CA ALA A 15 -42.59 37.76 -2.70
C ALA A 15 -42.70 38.35 -1.26
N PRO A 16 -43.68 39.23 -0.96
CA PRO A 16 -43.58 40.24 0.10
C PRO A 16 -44.12 39.82 1.48
N VAL A 17 -43.66 40.57 2.50
CA VAL A 17 -43.87 40.42 3.94
C VAL A 17 -45.23 41.01 4.37
N THR A 18 -46.00 40.25 5.16
CA THR A 18 -47.02 40.79 6.08
C THR A 18 -46.59 40.51 7.52
N ALA A 19 -46.50 41.57 8.32
CA ALA A 19 -46.04 41.56 9.70
C ALA A 19 -47.10 41.01 10.65
N SER A 20 -46.70 40.12 11.57
CA SER A 20 -47.37 39.88 12.85
C SER A 20 -46.34 39.40 13.85
N ALA A 21 -46.25 40.12 14.96
CA ALA A 21 -45.25 39.99 16.00
C ALA A 21 -45.30 38.63 16.72
N LEU A 22 -44.14 38.11 17.09
CA LEU A 22 -43.96 37.32 18.31
C LEU A 22 -42.48 37.37 18.72
N ALA A 23 -42.28 37.91 19.92
CA ALA A 23 -41.00 37.95 20.61
C ALA A 23 -40.49 36.52 20.84
N ALA A 24 -39.27 36.24 20.40
CA ALA A 24 -38.52 35.06 20.79
C ALA A 24 -37.05 35.44 20.92
N SER A 25 -36.64 35.61 22.18
CA SER A 25 -35.35 35.24 22.74
C SER A 25 -34.13 35.29 21.82
N LEU A 26 -33.29 36.32 22.02
CA LEU A 26 -31.89 36.33 21.60
C LEU A 26 -31.13 35.19 22.30
N ILE A 27 -31.12 34.01 21.69
CA ILE A 27 -30.05 33.03 21.89
C ILE A 27 -28.93 33.47 20.96
N ILE A 28 -27.88 34.07 21.53
CA ILE A 28 -26.61 34.23 20.85
C ILE A 28 -26.07 32.80 20.65
N LEU A 29 -26.33 32.23 19.47
CA LEU A 29 -25.65 31.04 18.99
C LEU A 29 -24.20 31.43 18.71
N ALA A 30 -23.36 31.34 19.74
CA ALA A 30 -21.94 31.33 19.56
C ALA A 30 -21.52 29.97 18.98
N THR A 31 -21.34 29.89 17.67
CA THR A 31 -20.35 29.00 17.04
C THR A 31 -19.84 29.65 15.74
N PRO A 32 -18.57 29.45 15.32
CA PRO A 32 -17.56 28.54 15.87
C PRO A 32 -16.21 29.22 16.19
N ALA A 33 -15.76 29.15 17.44
CA ALA A 33 -14.33 29.26 17.78
C ALA A 33 -13.63 27.89 17.72
N CYS A 34 -14.23 26.89 17.05
CA CYS A 34 -13.74 25.51 17.02
C CYS A 34 -12.91 25.17 15.77
N HIS A 35 -12.87 26.03 14.74
CA HIS A 35 -12.00 25.79 13.57
C HIS A 35 -10.57 26.32 13.72
N LYS A 36 -10.32 27.35 14.54
CA LYS A 36 -8.95 27.89 14.72
C LYS A 36 -8.05 27.09 15.67
N ALA A 37 -8.63 26.29 16.55
CA ALA A 37 -7.86 25.47 17.50
C ALA A 37 -7.36 24.17 16.82
N ALA A 38 -8.20 23.53 16.01
CA ALA A 38 -7.83 22.32 15.25
C ALA A 38 -6.69 22.58 14.25
N ASP A 39 -6.76 23.69 13.49
CA ASP A 39 -5.71 24.06 12.52
C ASP A 39 -4.32 24.25 13.16
N ASN A 40 -4.27 24.79 14.39
CA ASN A 40 -3.00 25.00 15.10
C ASN A 40 -2.43 23.69 15.65
N ASP A 41 -3.29 22.76 16.08
CA ASP A 41 -2.86 21.44 16.56
C ASP A 41 -2.36 20.57 15.41
N GLU A 42 -3.03 20.59 14.24
CA GLU A 42 -2.59 19.85 13.05
C GLU A 42 -1.24 20.34 12.52
N ALA A 43 -1.06 21.66 12.37
CA ALA A 43 0.22 22.22 11.92
C ALA A 43 1.36 21.93 12.91
N LYS A 44 1.06 21.95 14.21
CA LYS A 44 2.01 21.57 15.26
C LYS A 44 2.39 20.09 15.17
N ILE A 45 1.40 19.20 15.05
CA ILE A 45 1.66 17.76 14.91
C ILE A 45 2.47 17.47 13.64
N ALA A 46 2.16 18.12 12.51
CA ALA A 46 2.94 17.99 11.28
C ALA A 46 4.41 18.42 11.47
N ALA A 47 4.66 19.50 12.23
CA ALA A 47 6.00 19.95 12.56
C ALA A 47 6.74 18.97 13.51
N GLU A 48 6.03 18.36 14.44
CA GLU A 48 6.56 17.30 15.32
C GLU A 48 6.93 16.06 14.50
N VAL A 49 6.06 15.60 13.59
CA VAL A 49 6.36 14.49 12.66
C VAL A 49 7.59 14.78 11.81
N ARG A 50 7.69 16.00 11.24
CA ARG A 50 8.87 16.41 10.47
C ARG A 50 10.15 16.42 11.32
N THR A 51 10.04 16.77 12.61
CA THR A 51 11.17 16.73 13.55
C THR A 51 11.64 15.30 13.82
N GLU A 52 10.71 14.38 14.07
CA GLU A 52 11.02 12.96 14.28
C GLU A 52 11.57 12.30 13.01
N PHE A 53 11.05 12.66 11.83
CA PHE A 53 11.61 12.23 10.56
C PHE A 53 13.07 12.66 10.41
N LEU A 54 13.39 13.94 10.69
CA LEU A 54 14.76 14.43 10.67
C LEU A 54 15.65 13.73 11.71
N HIS A 55 15.12 13.42 12.89
CA HIS A 55 15.84 12.63 13.87
C HIS A 55 16.22 11.25 13.29
N ALA A 56 15.27 10.52 12.70
CA ALA A 56 15.53 9.23 12.07
C ALA A 56 16.51 9.35 10.89
N TRP A 57 16.28 10.32 10.00
CA TRP A 57 17.11 10.58 8.82
C TRP A 57 18.56 10.89 9.17
N HIS A 58 18.80 11.81 10.10
CA HIS A 58 20.17 12.15 10.52
C HIS A 58 20.90 10.97 11.17
N ASN A 59 20.20 10.12 11.92
CA ASN A 59 20.81 8.90 12.46
C ASN A 59 21.12 7.89 11.35
N TYR A 60 20.27 7.78 10.33
CA TYR A 60 20.55 6.98 9.13
C TYR A 60 21.79 7.51 8.39
N GLU A 61 21.85 8.82 8.09
CA GLU A 61 23.02 9.46 7.49
C GLU A 61 24.30 9.22 8.31
N GLN A 62 24.20 9.25 9.65
CA GLN A 62 25.37 9.07 10.50
C GLN A 62 25.89 7.64 10.54
N TYR A 63 25.00 6.64 10.57
CA TYR A 63 25.36 5.27 10.95
C TYR A 63 25.15 4.22 9.84
N ALA A 64 24.44 4.56 8.78
CA ALA A 64 24.04 3.62 7.73
C ALA A 64 24.00 4.26 6.33
N TRP A 65 24.70 5.37 6.09
CA TRP A 65 24.68 6.05 4.79
C TRP A 65 25.06 5.12 3.63
N GLY A 66 24.15 5.01 2.66
CA GLY A 66 24.31 4.12 1.50
C GLY A 66 23.98 2.65 1.75
N HIS A 67 23.42 2.29 2.91
CA HIS A 67 22.97 0.94 3.25
C HIS A 67 21.44 0.80 3.15
N ASP A 68 20.94 -0.44 3.17
CA ASP A 68 19.49 -0.67 3.03
C ASP A 68 18.69 -0.18 4.24
N ALA A 69 19.23 -0.39 5.45
CA ALA A 69 18.57 -0.02 6.69
C ALA A 69 19.55 0.31 7.82
N LEU A 70 19.05 1.09 8.79
CA LEU A 70 19.72 1.34 10.07
C LEU A 70 19.24 0.34 11.12
N ARG A 71 20.16 -0.22 11.90
CA ARG A 71 19.88 -0.82 13.21
C ARG A 71 20.10 0.25 14.30
N PRO A 72 19.05 0.97 14.74
CA PRO A 72 19.22 2.21 15.51
C PRO A 72 19.80 1.98 16.91
N LEU A 73 19.54 0.82 17.52
CA LEU A 73 20.06 0.50 18.85
C LEU A 73 21.55 0.18 18.84
N SER A 74 22.01 -0.60 17.87
CA SER A 74 23.43 -0.95 17.73
C SER A 74 24.22 0.07 16.91
N LYS A 75 23.55 1.03 16.27
CA LYS A 75 24.15 2.05 15.38
C LYS A 75 24.98 1.43 14.26
N THR A 76 24.43 0.40 13.63
CA THR A 76 25.07 -0.32 12.53
C THR A 76 24.14 -0.41 11.33
N ALA A 77 24.72 -0.54 10.14
CA ALA A 77 23.97 -0.82 8.94
C ALA A 77 23.39 -2.26 8.92
N HIS A 78 22.36 -2.44 8.11
CA HIS A 78 21.82 -3.73 7.71
C HIS A 78 21.49 -3.70 6.23
N ASP A 79 22.13 -4.59 5.47
CA ASP A 79 21.77 -4.84 4.07
C ASP A 79 20.91 -6.11 3.99
N TRP A 80 19.78 -6.03 3.28
CA TRP A 80 18.77 -7.09 3.25
C TRP A 80 19.26 -8.32 2.49
N TYR A 81 20.06 -8.11 1.45
CA TYR A 81 20.56 -9.15 0.55
C TYR A 81 22.08 -9.37 0.68
N GLY A 82 22.67 -8.92 1.80
CA GLY A 82 24.11 -8.98 2.07
C GLY A 82 24.95 -7.97 1.27
N GLN A 83 24.34 -7.27 0.32
CA GLN A 83 24.88 -6.12 -0.39
C GLN A 83 23.80 -5.05 -0.45
N SER A 84 24.18 -3.80 -0.20
CA SER A 84 23.24 -2.67 -0.24
C SER A 84 22.69 -2.43 -1.66
N LEU A 85 21.40 -2.17 -1.70
CA LEU A 85 20.64 -1.59 -2.81
C LEU A 85 20.06 -0.21 -2.43
N GLN A 86 20.55 0.41 -1.35
CA GLN A 86 20.13 1.72 -0.89
C GLN A 86 18.61 1.83 -0.68
N MET A 87 18.01 0.82 -0.05
CA MET A 87 16.55 0.80 0.21
C MET A 87 16.06 2.02 0.98
N THR A 88 16.64 2.35 2.15
CA THR A 88 16.21 3.54 2.92
C THR A 88 16.32 4.85 2.11
N PRO A 89 17.43 5.16 1.41
CA PRO A 89 17.52 6.30 0.50
C PRO A 89 16.36 6.37 -0.49
N VAL A 90 16.13 5.29 -1.24
CA VAL A 90 15.10 5.28 -2.30
C VAL A 90 13.69 5.38 -1.70
N ASP A 91 13.39 4.67 -0.61
CA ASP A 91 12.08 4.69 0.06
C ASP A 91 11.79 6.04 0.73
N ALA A 92 12.81 6.78 1.18
CA ALA A 92 12.64 8.05 1.90
C ALA A 92 12.61 9.28 0.98
N PHE A 93 13.05 9.14 -0.27
CA PHE A 93 13.29 10.28 -1.15
C PHE A 93 12.04 11.12 -1.43
N ASP A 94 10.90 10.50 -1.71
CA ASP A 94 9.65 11.23 -1.94
C ASP A 94 9.12 11.90 -0.65
N THR A 95 9.34 11.30 0.51
CA THR A 95 8.99 11.85 1.81
C THR A 95 9.84 13.08 2.14
N LEU A 96 11.15 13.03 1.84
CA LEU A 96 12.04 14.18 1.95
C LEU A 96 11.53 15.37 1.12
N LEU A 97 11.09 15.11 -0.13
CA LEU A 97 10.51 16.12 -1.00
C LEU A 97 9.17 16.65 -0.46
N LEU A 98 8.28 15.76 -0.02
CA LEU A 98 6.96 16.12 0.51
C LEU A 98 7.05 16.99 1.77
N MET A 99 8.06 16.75 2.62
CA MET A 99 8.30 17.51 3.84
C MET A 99 9.14 18.79 3.64
N HIS A 100 9.47 19.14 2.39
CA HIS A 100 10.34 20.28 2.05
C HIS A 100 11.68 20.24 2.80
N LEU A 101 12.33 19.07 2.76
CA LEU A 101 13.67 18.83 3.30
C LEU A 101 14.69 18.91 2.18
N ASP A 102 14.76 20.08 1.53
CA ASP A 102 15.48 20.27 0.25
C ASP A 102 16.97 19.90 0.34
N SER A 103 17.61 20.16 1.49
CA SER A 103 19.05 19.91 1.64
C SER A 103 19.37 18.42 1.78
N GLU A 104 18.53 17.71 2.51
CA GLU A 104 18.56 16.27 2.73
C GLU A 104 18.21 15.55 1.44
N ALA A 105 17.14 15.98 0.76
CA ALA A 105 16.74 15.47 -0.56
C ALA A 105 17.86 15.63 -1.60
N ALA A 106 18.55 16.77 -1.63
CA ALA A 106 19.64 16.99 -2.57
C ALA A 106 20.83 16.03 -2.35
N LYS A 107 21.19 15.77 -1.09
CA LYS A 107 22.24 14.80 -0.74
C LYS A 107 21.83 13.38 -1.10
N ASP A 108 20.58 13.02 -0.82
CA ASP A 108 20.03 11.70 -1.07
C ASP A 108 19.94 11.40 -2.57
N LEU A 109 19.43 12.35 -3.36
CA LEU A 109 19.44 12.26 -4.81
C LEU A 109 20.86 12.07 -5.36
N GLN A 110 21.84 12.77 -4.80
CA GLN A 110 23.23 12.62 -5.20
C GLN A 110 23.75 11.21 -4.88
N LEU A 111 23.46 10.67 -3.70
CA LEU A 111 23.83 9.30 -3.31
C LEU A 111 23.22 8.27 -4.27
N ILE A 112 21.90 8.32 -4.47
CA ILE A 112 21.16 7.38 -5.33
C ILE A 112 21.74 7.41 -6.75
N THR A 113 21.83 8.60 -7.35
CA THR A 113 22.22 8.73 -8.76
C THR A 113 23.71 8.50 -9.03
N SER A 114 24.57 8.54 -8.01
CA SER A 114 26.01 8.31 -8.17
C SER A 114 26.43 6.87 -7.82
N ASN A 115 25.70 6.20 -6.91
CA ASN A 115 26.17 4.97 -6.31
C ASN A 115 25.23 3.77 -6.49
N LEU A 116 23.93 3.99 -6.76
CA LEU A 116 22.99 2.88 -6.93
C LEU A 116 23.28 2.14 -8.25
N SER A 117 23.34 0.82 -8.18
CA SER A 117 23.58 -0.04 -9.33
C SER A 117 22.90 -1.37 -9.12
N PHE A 118 22.14 -1.81 -10.13
CA PHE A 118 21.46 -3.10 -10.12
C PHE A 118 22.28 -4.21 -10.80
N ASP A 119 23.50 -3.91 -11.27
CA ASP A 119 24.40 -4.94 -11.77
C ASP A 119 25.13 -5.65 -10.63
N ARG A 120 24.41 -6.51 -9.93
CA ARG A 120 24.86 -7.18 -8.71
C ARG A 120 24.56 -8.66 -8.75
N ASP A 121 25.56 -9.49 -8.52
CA ASP A 121 25.40 -10.94 -8.45
C ASP A 121 24.81 -11.37 -7.09
N ILE A 122 23.53 -11.03 -6.91
CA ILE A 122 22.74 -11.30 -5.71
C ILE A 122 21.33 -11.69 -6.11
N TYR A 123 20.73 -12.60 -5.36
CA TYR A 123 19.30 -12.89 -5.45
C TYR A 123 18.50 -11.91 -4.59
N VAL A 124 17.46 -11.32 -5.17
CA VAL A 124 16.55 -10.41 -4.49
C VAL A 124 15.11 -10.90 -4.59
N LYS A 125 14.28 -10.53 -3.61
CA LYS A 125 12.85 -10.85 -3.64
C LYS A 125 12.14 -9.86 -4.56
N ASN A 126 11.53 -10.35 -5.62
CA ASN A 126 11.01 -9.50 -6.70
C ASN A 126 9.94 -8.51 -6.20
N PHE A 127 9.04 -8.98 -5.34
CA PHE A 127 7.97 -8.19 -4.75
C PHE A 127 8.54 -7.00 -3.95
N GLU A 128 9.47 -7.26 -3.03
CA GLU A 128 10.07 -6.23 -2.17
C GLU A 128 10.80 -5.17 -3.00
N ILE A 129 11.60 -5.59 -3.98
CA ILE A 129 12.36 -4.65 -4.81
C ILE A 129 11.44 -3.85 -5.75
N THR A 130 10.32 -4.43 -6.17
CA THR A 130 9.32 -3.72 -6.99
C THR A 130 8.65 -2.61 -6.17
N ILE A 131 8.03 -2.95 -5.04
CA ILE A 131 7.24 -1.97 -4.28
C ILE A 131 8.11 -0.91 -3.60
N ARG A 132 9.38 -1.21 -3.30
CA ARG A 132 10.32 -0.28 -2.65
C ARG A 132 11.14 0.50 -3.67
N LEU A 133 12.02 -0.19 -4.39
CA LEU A 133 12.99 0.49 -5.24
C LEU A 133 12.36 0.98 -6.55
N LEU A 134 11.59 0.13 -7.25
CA LEU A 134 10.96 0.58 -8.49
C LEU A 134 9.90 1.65 -8.19
N GLY A 135 9.08 1.45 -7.15
CA GLY A 135 8.14 2.45 -6.65
C GLY A 135 8.79 3.79 -6.30
N GLY A 136 9.80 3.79 -5.42
CA GLY A 136 10.49 4.99 -4.95
C GLY A 136 11.27 5.73 -6.05
N LEU A 137 11.89 5.00 -6.99
CA LEU A 137 12.54 5.63 -8.15
C LEU A 137 11.52 6.30 -9.08
N LEU A 138 10.34 5.69 -9.29
CA LEU A 138 9.28 6.25 -10.10
C LEU A 138 8.65 7.48 -9.43
N SER A 139 8.33 7.41 -8.12
CA SER A 139 7.79 8.57 -7.39
C SER A 139 8.79 9.72 -7.38
N GLY A 140 10.06 9.43 -7.12
CA GLY A 140 11.15 10.41 -7.20
C GLY A 140 11.26 11.07 -8.57
N TYR A 141 11.15 10.30 -9.66
CA TYR A 141 11.12 10.86 -11.01
C TYR A 141 9.87 11.72 -11.26
N GLU A 142 8.68 11.27 -10.89
CA GLU A 142 7.44 12.04 -11.11
C GLU A 142 7.43 13.36 -10.34
N MET A 143 8.06 13.42 -9.16
CA MET A 143 8.15 14.64 -8.34
C MET A 143 9.24 15.62 -8.80
N THR A 144 10.32 15.13 -9.42
CA THR A 144 11.50 15.97 -9.73
C THR A 144 11.76 16.18 -11.22
N GLY A 145 11.31 15.24 -12.07
CA GLY A 145 11.69 15.16 -13.48
C GLY A 145 13.13 14.70 -13.74
N ASP A 146 13.87 14.23 -12.72
CA ASP A 146 15.26 13.81 -12.89
C ASP A 146 15.37 12.49 -13.66
N LYS A 147 15.81 12.58 -14.92
CA LYS A 147 15.91 11.43 -15.82
C LYS A 147 16.88 10.34 -15.36
N ARG A 148 17.79 10.62 -14.43
CA ARG A 148 18.68 9.60 -13.86
C ARG A 148 17.90 8.59 -13.03
N LEU A 149 16.90 9.06 -12.27
CA LEU A 149 15.99 8.18 -11.52
C LEU A 149 15.16 7.31 -12.47
N LEU A 150 14.64 7.89 -13.56
CA LEU A 150 13.94 7.12 -14.58
C LEU A 150 14.86 6.08 -15.25
N GLY A 151 16.11 6.44 -15.52
CA GLY A 151 17.11 5.50 -16.06
C GLY A 151 17.32 4.29 -15.15
N LEU A 152 17.44 4.53 -13.83
CA LEU A 152 17.54 3.47 -12.82
C LEU A 152 16.25 2.63 -12.74
N ALA A 153 15.08 3.26 -12.74
CA ALA A 153 13.78 2.56 -12.71
C ALA A 153 13.61 1.65 -13.94
N GLU A 154 13.97 2.16 -15.12
CA GLU A 154 13.89 1.39 -16.35
C GLU A 154 14.91 0.24 -16.38
N GLU A 155 16.14 0.46 -15.90
CA GLU A 155 17.14 -0.61 -15.75
C GLU A 155 16.59 -1.73 -14.84
N LEU A 156 16.09 -1.37 -13.66
CA LEU A 156 15.53 -2.32 -12.71
C LEU A 156 14.34 -3.08 -13.30
N GLY A 157 13.38 -2.37 -13.89
CA GLY A 157 12.23 -2.98 -14.54
C GLY A 157 12.64 -4.01 -15.60
N ASN A 158 13.64 -3.71 -16.43
CA ASN A 158 14.16 -4.67 -17.41
C ASN A 158 14.79 -5.91 -16.76
N ARG A 159 15.59 -5.73 -15.69
CA ARG A 159 16.21 -6.84 -14.96
C ARG A 159 15.18 -7.74 -14.29
N LEU A 160 14.02 -7.20 -13.89
CA LEU A 160 12.96 -7.96 -13.23
C LEU A 160 12.07 -8.74 -14.20
N LEU A 161 11.97 -8.38 -15.49
CA LEU A 161 11.10 -9.06 -16.47
C LEU A 161 11.19 -10.61 -16.48
N PRO A 162 12.35 -11.25 -16.26
CA PRO A 162 12.46 -12.71 -16.26
C PRO A 162 11.63 -13.41 -15.18
N VAL A 163 11.23 -12.73 -14.09
CA VAL A 163 10.39 -13.36 -13.04
C VAL A 163 9.08 -13.87 -13.62
N PHE A 164 8.54 -13.22 -14.64
CA PHE A 164 7.27 -13.58 -15.29
C PHE A 164 7.39 -14.72 -16.32
N ASN A 165 8.55 -15.38 -16.45
CA ASN A 165 8.77 -16.43 -17.43
C ASN A 165 8.37 -17.83 -16.96
N SER A 166 7.61 -17.95 -15.87
CA SER A 166 6.95 -19.21 -15.53
C SER A 166 5.95 -19.62 -16.63
N PRO A 167 5.63 -20.93 -16.78
CA PRO A 167 4.61 -21.38 -17.72
C PRO A 167 3.26 -20.67 -17.57
N THR A 168 2.87 -20.34 -16.33
CA THR A 168 1.62 -19.63 -16.06
C THR A 168 1.71 -18.13 -16.35
N GLY A 169 2.90 -17.54 -16.24
CA GLY A 169 3.12 -16.10 -16.27
C GLY A 169 3.08 -15.43 -14.89
N LEU A 170 2.87 -16.20 -13.82
CA LEU A 170 3.02 -15.75 -12.44
C LEU A 170 4.52 -15.58 -12.10
N PRO A 171 4.90 -14.54 -11.33
CA PRO A 171 6.30 -14.26 -11.03
C PRO A 171 6.92 -15.24 -10.02
N TYR A 172 8.14 -15.71 -10.28
CA TYR A 172 8.96 -16.40 -9.27
C TYR A 172 9.33 -15.47 -8.10
N VAL A 173 9.50 -16.01 -6.89
CA VAL A 173 9.81 -15.20 -5.69
C VAL A 173 11.11 -14.43 -5.85
N TYR A 174 12.19 -15.10 -6.29
CA TYR A 174 13.52 -14.51 -6.36
C TYR A 174 14.06 -14.43 -7.79
N ILE A 175 14.87 -13.40 -8.03
CA ILE A 175 15.67 -13.22 -9.24
C ILE A 175 17.07 -12.74 -8.88
N ASN A 176 18.07 -13.24 -9.60
CA ASN A 176 19.43 -12.70 -9.54
C ASN A 176 19.57 -11.49 -10.47
N LEU A 177 19.97 -10.34 -9.92
CA LEU A 177 19.98 -9.09 -10.67
C LEU A 177 21.05 -9.03 -11.78
N HIS A 178 22.14 -9.79 -11.67
CA HIS A 178 23.19 -9.87 -12.68
C HIS A 178 22.89 -10.96 -13.73
N THR A 179 22.56 -12.17 -13.29
CA THR A 179 22.43 -13.34 -14.17
C THR A 179 21.03 -13.57 -14.71
N SER A 180 20.01 -12.86 -14.20
CA SER A 180 18.59 -13.05 -14.52
C SER A 180 18.04 -14.44 -14.16
N GLN A 181 18.78 -15.26 -13.40
CA GLN A 181 18.30 -16.55 -12.92
C GLN A 181 17.17 -16.35 -11.91
N VAL A 182 16.11 -17.15 -12.05
CA VAL A 182 14.93 -17.13 -11.17
C VAL A 182 14.87 -18.40 -10.32
N ARG A 183 14.27 -18.31 -9.14
CA ARG A 183 14.07 -19.47 -8.25
C ARG A 183 12.87 -19.29 -7.33
N ASP A 184 12.54 -20.38 -6.64
CA ASP A 184 11.47 -20.51 -5.65
C ASP A 184 10.07 -20.31 -6.29
N PRO A 185 9.47 -21.39 -6.82
CA PRO A 185 8.21 -21.31 -7.55
C PRO A 185 6.98 -21.23 -6.66
N ILE A 186 7.11 -21.39 -5.34
CA ILE A 186 5.99 -21.32 -4.40
C ILE A 186 5.96 -19.89 -3.82
N THR A 187 4.90 -19.17 -4.11
CA THR A 187 4.69 -17.76 -3.75
C THR A 187 3.26 -17.55 -3.22
N ASN A 188 2.77 -16.31 -3.19
CA ASN A 188 1.45 -15.94 -2.67
C ASN A 188 0.77 -14.85 -3.55
N PRO A 189 -0.53 -14.57 -3.35
CA PRO A 189 -1.23 -13.55 -4.12
C PRO A 189 -0.62 -12.14 -4.07
N ALA A 190 -0.12 -11.69 -2.92
CA ALA A 190 0.53 -10.37 -2.81
C ALA A 190 1.75 -10.29 -3.76
N GLU A 191 2.63 -11.28 -3.73
CA GLU A 191 3.82 -11.29 -4.57
C GLU A 191 3.53 -11.47 -6.07
N THR A 192 2.36 -12.00 -6.44
CA THR A 192 1.94 -12.17 -7.84
C THR A 192 1.07 -11.03 -8.36
N GLY A 193 0.38 -10.32 -7.47
CA GLY A 193 -0.59 -9.27 -7.79
C GLY A 193 -0.09 -7.85 -7.57
N THR A 194 0.93 -7.66 -6.74
CA THR A 194 1.36 -6.34 -6.27
C THR A 194 2.58 -5.83 -7.06
N LEU A 195 2.46 -5.85 -8.39
CA LEU A 195 3.52 -5.40 -9.32
C LEU A 195 3.00 -4.41 -10.38
N LEU A 196 1.69 -4.35 -10.58
CA LEU A 196 1.09 -3.66 -11.72
C LEU A 196 1.14 -2.14 -11.61
N LEU A 197 1.11 -1.55 -10.42
CA LEU A 197 1.16 -0.09 -10.29
C LEU A 197 2.52 0.45 -10.74
N GLU A 198 3.61 -0.20 -10.35
CA GLU A 198 4.98 0.21 -10.64
C GLU A 198 5.32 -0.10 -12.11
N PHE A 199 5.12 -1.36 -12.53
CA PHE A 199 5.39 -1.74 -13.93
C PHE A 199 4.47 -1.00 -14.91
N GLY A 200 3.21 -0.75 -14.53
CA GLY A 200 2.28 0.00 -15.36
C GLY A 200 2.64 1.48 -15.46
N THR A 201 3.10 2.10 -14.36
CA THR A 201 3.63 3.46 -14.36
C THR A 201 4.89 3.57 -15.20
N LEU A 202 5.83 2.62 -15.05
CA LEU A 202 7.02 2.54 -15.90
C LEU A 202 6.66 2.39 -17.37
N SER A 203 5.69 1.54 -17.72
CA SER A 203 5.18 1.40 -19.09
C SER A 203 4.63 2.72 -19.63
N LYS A 204 3.85 3.45 -18.83
CA LYS A 204 3.23 4.72 -19.22
C LYS A 204 4.29 5.80 -19.49
N ILE A 205 5.33 5.87 -18.64
CA ILE A 205 6.38 6.88 -18.73
C ILE A 205 7.37 6.58 -19.87
N THR A 206 7.77 5.32 -20.02
CA THR A 206 8.76 4.90 -21.05
C THR A 206 8.15 4.63 -22.41
N GLY A 207 6.83 4.41 -22.49
CA GLY A 207 6.14 3.96 -23.70
C GLY A 207 6.37 2.48 -24.04
N LYS A 208 6.97 1.69 -23.15
CA LYS A 208 7.26 0.26 -23.36
C LYS A 208 6.16 -0.62 -22.78
N PRO A 209 5.27 -1.20 -23.60
CA PRO A 209 4.07 -1.91 -23.12
C PRO A 209 4.38 -3.19 -22.34
N ILE A 210 5.56 -3.79 -22.57
CA ILE A 210 5.95 -5.07 -21.97
C ILE A 210 5.86 -5.06 -20.44
N PHE A 211 6.16 -3.94 -19.80
CA PHE A 211 6.10 -3.84 -18.34
C PHE A 211 4.66 -4.01 -17.84
N TYR A 212 3.73 -3.25 -18.41
CA TYR A 212 2.31 -3.35 -18.09
C TYR A 212 1.77 -4.75 -18.41
N GLU A 213 2.05 -5.25 -19.62
CA GLU A 213 1.52 -6.53 -20.11
C GLU A 213 1.91 -7.71 -19.22
N LYS A 214 3.17 -7.75 -18.76
CA LYS A 214 3.67 -8.82 -17.90
C LYS A 214 3.05 -8.79 -16.51
N ALA A 215 3.06 -7.63 -15.85
CA ALA A 215 2.47 -7.48 -14.51
C ALA A 215 0.95 -7.66 -14.54
N LYS A 216 0.27 -7.17 -15.59
CA LYS A 216 -1.17 -7.34 -15.77
C LYS A 216 -1.52 -8.81 -15.96
N ARG A 217 -0.76 -9.54 -16.76
CA ARG A 217 -0.96 -10.99 -16.94
C ARG A 217 -0.83 -11.71 -15.61
N ALA A 218 0.19 -11.42 -14.80
CA ALA A 218 0.34 -12.06 -13.48
C ALA A 218 -0.88 -11.83 -12.59
N LEU A 219 -1.34 -10.58 -12.46
CA LEU A 219 -2.54 -10.23 -11.69
C LEU A 219 -3.80 -11.00 -12.17
N VAL A 220 -4.01 -11.07 -13.48
CA VAL A 220 -5.13 -11.79 -14.09
C VAL A 220 -5.02 -13.30 -13.88
N GLU A 221 -3.81 -13.86 -13.94
CA GLU A 221 -3.58 -15.28 -13.73
C GLU A 221 -3.81 -15.68 -12.25
N THR A 222 -3.48 -14.82 -11.29
CA THR A 222 -3.87 -15.00 -9.88
C THR A 222 -5.39 -14.99 -9.74
N TYR A 223 -6.06 -14.01 -10.34
CA TYR A 223 -7.52 -13.89 -10.33
C TYR A 223 -8.24 -15.11 -10.95
N LYS A 224 -7.75 -15.63 -12.07
CA LYS A 224 -8.35 -16.80 -12.74
C LYS A 224 -8.31 -18.08 -11.90
N ARG A 225 -7.43 -18.15 -10.90
CA ARG A 225 -7.23 -19.34 -10.06
C ARG A 225 -8.08 -19.31 -8.79
N ARG A 226 -8.94 -18.31 -8.62
CA ARG A 226 -9.86 -18.27 -7.49
C ARG A 226 -10.73 -19.53 -7.42
N SER A 227 -11.14 -19.90 -6.21
CA SER A 227 -12.07 -20.99 -5.97
C SER A 227 -13.46 -20.68 -6.58
N PRO A 228 -14.37 -21.68 -6.65
CA PRO A 228 -15.77 -21.43 -7.00
C PRO A 228 -16.47 -20.38 -6.12
N LEU A 229 -15.94 -20.10 -4.91
CA LEU A 229 -16.44 -19.07 -4.00
C LEU A 229 -15.88 -17.67 -4.32
N GLY A 230 -14.92 -17.55 -5.23
CA GLY A 230 -14.17 -16.30 -5.47
C GLY A 230 -12.97 -16.09 -4.54
N LEU A 231 -12.65 -17.09 -3.71
CA LEU A 231 -11.49 -17.19 -2.80
C LEU A 231 -10.14 -17.20 -3.53
N VAL A 232 -9.05 -16.57 -3.05
CA VAL A 232 -7.66 -16.96 -3.37
C VAL A 232 -7.03 -17.65 -2.15
N GLY A 233 -6.10 -18.57 -2.37
CA GLY A 233 -5.37 -19.24 -1.28
C GLY A 233 -4.10 -18.47 -0.88
N GLN A 234 -3.49 -18.89 0.22
CA GLN A 234 -2.28 -18.25 0.77
C GLN A 234 -1.01 -18.61 0.00
N GLY A 235 -0.96 -19.79 -0.62
CA GLY A 235 0.25 -20.29 -1.29
C GLY A 235 -0.06 -20.86 -2.67
N ILE A 236 0.72 -20.48 -3.69
CA ILE A 236 0.55 -20.92 -5.08
C ILE A 236 1.88 -21.29 -5.71
N ASN A 237 1.90 -22.40 -6.47
CA ASN A 237 3.04 -22.77 -7.31
C ASN A 237 2.90 -22.12 -8.70
N VAL A 238 3.85 -21.28 -9.10
CA VAL A 238 3.82 -20.52 -10.37
C VAL A 238 4.09 -21.37 -11.61
N GLU A 239 4.68 -22.55 -11.47
CA GLU A 239 4.94 -23.45 -12.58
C GLU A 239 3.70 -24.26 -12.95
N THR A 240 2.99 -24.78 -11.94
CA THR A 240 1.79 -25.61 -12.12
C THR A 240 0.50 -24.79 -12.11
N GLY A 241 0.51 -23.63 -11.45
CA GLY A 241 -0.67 -22.83 -11.19
C GLY A 241 -1.59 -23.40 -10.11
N MET A 242 -1.13 -24.37 -9.33
CA MET A 242 -1.91 -25.01 -8.26
C MET A 242 -1.68 -24.31 -6.92
N TRP A 243 -2.75 -24.16 -6.13
CA TRP A 243 -2.65 -23.74 -4.74
C TRP A 243 -1.93 -24.80 -3.91
N THR A 244 -0.90 -24.40 -3.17
CA THR A 244 -0.19 -25.22 -2.18
C THR A 244 -0.73 -25.02 -0.77
N ASP A 245 -1.42 -23.90 -0.54
CA ASP A 245 -2.13 -23.59 0.70
C ASP A 245 -3.46 -22.92 0.35
N THR A 246 -4.55 -23.50 0.85
CA THR A 246 -5.93 -23.08 0.56
C THR A 246 -6.52 -22.18 1.64
N ASP A 247 -5.78 -21.83 2.70
CA ASP A 247 -6.25 -20.81 3.64
C ASP A 247 -6.37 -19.45 2.94
N SER A 248 -7.44 -18.72 3.22
CA SER A 248 -7.76 -17.42 2.62
C SER A 248 -8.01 -16.40 3.71
N HIS A 249 -7.48 -15.20 3.52
CA HIS A 249 -7.61 -14.08 4.45
C HIS A 249 -7.37 -12.75 3.72
N ILE A 250 -7.42 -11.64 4.45
CA ILE A 250 -7.08 -10.30 3.93
C ILE A 250 -5.68 -9.83 4.32
N GLY A 251 -5.00 -10.51 5.26
CA GLY A 251 -3.68 -10.10 5.75
C GLY A 251 -2.47 -10.48 4.89
N GLY A 252 -1.31 -10.46 5.53
CA GLY A 252 0.03 -10.70 4.97
C GLY A 252 0.12 -11.85 3.96
N GLY A 253 0.50 -11.54 2.72
CA GLY A 253 0.63 -12.51 1.63
C GLY A 253 -0.58 -12.56 0.70
N ILE A 254 -1.71 -11.95 1.07
CA ILE A 254 -2.87 -11.77 0.19
C ILE A 254 -3.26 -10.29 0.08
N ASP A 255 -3.23 -9.53 1.17
CA ASP A 255 -3.50 -8.09 1.30
C ASP A 255 -3.52 -7.25 0.00
N SER A 256 -2.33 -6.90 -0.46
CA SER A 256 -2.04 -5.91 -1.50
C SER A 256 -2.44 -6.38 -2.90
N TYR A 257 -2.70 -7.69 -3.10
CA TYR A 257 -3.38 -8.15 -4.32
C TYR A 257 -4.74 -7.49 -4.46
N TYR A 258 -5.56 -7.46 -3.39
CA TYR A 258 -6.86 -6.80 -3.42
C TYR A 258 -6.73 -5.29 -3.57
N GLU A 259 -5.74 -4.70 -2.92
CA GLU A 259 -5.44 -3.27 -3.06
C GLU A 259 -5.14 -2.90 -4.52
N TYR A 260 -4.34 -3.72 -5.21
CA TYR A 260 -3.95 -3.47 -6.60
C TYR A 260 -5.09 -3.68 -7.58
N LEU A 261 -6.07 -4.54 -7.30
CA LEU A 261 -7.29 -4.61 -8.12
C LEU A 261 -8.00 -3.26 -8.17
N TRP A 262 -8.15 -2.59 -7.02
CA TRP A 262 -8.82 -1.29 -6.96
C TRP A 262 -7.92 -0.14 -7.44
N LYS A 263 -6.68 -0.07 -6.97
CA LYS A 263 -5.75 1.01 -7.33
C LYS A 263 -5.37 0.99 -8.81
N CYS A 264 -5.28 -0.19 -9.44
CA CYS A 264 -5.08 -0.29 -10.90
C CYS A 264 -6.22 0.37 -11.68
N TRP A 265 -7.47 0.15 -11.27
CA TRP A 265 -8.61 0.82 -11.87
C TRP A 265 -8.51 2.34 -11.73
N LEU A 266 -8.19 2.83 -10.53
CA LEU A 266 -8.08 4.27 -10.30
C LEU A 266 -6.94 4.91 -11.09
N LEU A 267 -5.77 4.27 -11.14
CA LEU A 267 -4.56 4.82 -11.73
C LEU A 267 -4.57 4.75 -13.27
N PHE A 268 -5.09 3.65 -13.83
CA PHE A 268 -5.02 3.36 -15.26
C PHE A 268 -6.36 3.35 -15.99
N GLY A 269 -7.49 3.37 -15.27
CA GLY A 269 -8.82 3.19 -15.88
C GLY A 269 -9.04 1.79 -16.45
N ASP A 270 -8.29 0.79 -15.96
CA ASP A 270 -8.35 -0.58 -16.44
C ASP A 270 -9.64 -1.28 -15.95
N LYS A 271 -10.52 -1.59 -16.89
CA LYS A 271 -11.84 -2.17 -16.60
C LYS A 271 -11.76 -3.60 -16.07
N ASP A 272 -10.77 -4.39 -16.49
CA ASP A 272 -10.59 -5.73 -15.96
C ASP A 272 -10.23 -5.65 -14.47
N CYS A 273 -9.37 -4.71 -14.05
CA CYS A 273 -9.05 -4.47 -12.64
C CYS A 273 -10.31 -4.13 -11.82
N LEU A 274 -11.19 -3.26 -12.35
CA LEU A 274 -12.46 -2.93 -11.72
C LEU A 274 -13.40 -4.14 -11.61
N GLU A 275 -13.53 -4.93 -12.67
CA GLU A 275 -14.36 -6.13 -12.70
C GLU A 275 -13.82 -7.19 -11.73
N MET A 276 -12.50 -7.35 -11.69
CA MET A 276 -11.85 -8.28 -10.77
C MET A 276 -12.08 -7.88 -9.31
N TRP A 277 -11.98 -6.58 -8.97
CA TRP A 277 -12.34 -6.06 -7.65
C TRP A 277 -13.81 -6.33 -7.32
N ARG A 278 -14.73 -5.94 -8.20
CA ARG A 278 -16.19 -6.10 -8.00
C ARG A 278 -16.61 -7.55 -7.85
N ALA A 279 -15.91 -8.48 -8.49
CA ALA A 279 -16.15 -9.91 -8.33
C ALA A 279 -15.55 -10.48 -7.04
N SER A 280 -14.45 -9.90 -6.53
CA SER A 280 -13.72 -10.44 -5.38
C SER A 280 -14.23 -9.92 -4.03
N ILE A 281 -14.56 -8.63 -3.93
CA ILE A 281 -14.97 -8.03 -2.65
C ILE A 281 -16.24 -8.64 -2.04
N PRO A 282 -17.28 -9.06 -2.80
CA PRO A 282 -18.44 -9.72 -2.21
C PRO A 282 -18.09 -11.08 -1.59
N ALA A 283 -17.18 -11.83 -2.21
CA ALA A 283 -16.71 -13.12 -1.69
C ALA A 283 -15.93 -12.92 -0.38
N VAL A 284 -14.99 -11.98 -0.36
CA VAL A 284 -14.23 -11.59 0.84
C VAL A 284 -15.18 -11.21 1.97
N ASN A 285 -16.16 -10.35 1.70
CA ASN A 285 -17.14 -9.91 2.68
C ASN A 285 -18.07 -11.04 3.16
N THR A 286 -18.34 -12.05 2.33
CA THR A 286 -19.25 -13.16 2.67
C THR A 286 -18.54 -14.19 3.54
N TYR A 287 -17.30 -14.56 3.20
CA TYR A 287 -16.63 -15.70 3.81
C TYR A 287 -15.60 -15.33 4.88
N LEU A 288 -14.99 -14.14 4.78
CA LEU A 288 -13.90 -13.73 5.67
C LEU A 288 -14.38 -12.80 6.78
N ALA A 289 -15.36 -11.94 6.51
CA ALA A 289 -15.95 -11.07 7.54
C ALA A 289 -16.59 -11.89 8.68
N ASP A 290 -16.45 -11.41 9.91
CA ASP A 290 -17.05 -12.00 11.12
C ASP A 290 -17.62 -10.87 11.98
N ASP A 291 -18.94 -10.84 12.13
CA ASP A 291 -19.62 -9.97 13.08
C ASP A 291 -19.64 -10.67 14.45
N PHE A 292 -18.73 -10.28 15.33
CA PHE A 292 -18.58 -10.87 16.66
C PHE A 292 -18.81 -9.84 17.75
N GLN A 293 -19.80 -10.08 18.62
CA GLN A 293 -20.17 -9.17 19.73
C GLN A 293 -20.44 -7.72 19.30
N GLY A 294 -20.97 -7.52 18.08
CA GLY A 294 -21.28 -6.19 17.53
C GLY A 294 -20.11 -5.52 16.80
N GLU A 295 -18.93 -6.12 16.80
CA GLU A 295 -17.73 -5.63 16.13
C GLU A 295 -17.49 -6.40 14.84
N LEU A 296 -16.99 -5.71 13.82
CA LEU A 296 -16.64 -6.32 12.55
C LEU A 296 -15.17 -6.69 12.55
N TRP A 297 -14.88 -7.96 12.26
CA TRP A 297 -13.52 -8.48 12.06
C TRP A 297 -13.43 -9.19 10.72
N TYR A 298 -12.20 -9.49 10.29
CA TYR A 298 -11.94 -10.43 9.21
C TYR A 298 -11.09 -11.55 9.76
N GLY A 299 -11.57 -12.78 9.61
CA GLY A 299 -10.83 -13.97 9.97
C GLY A 299 -10.31 -14.70 8.73
N ARG A 300 -9.89 -15.93 8.96
CA ARG A 300 -9.37 -16.81 7.91
C ARG A 300 -10.38 -17.91 7.60
N ALA A 301 -10.42 -18.34 6.35
CA ALA A 301 -11.29 -19.44 5.93
C ALA A 301 -10.65 -20.25 4.82
N ASP A 302 -11.00 -21.54 4.74
CA ASP A 302 -10.60 -22.37 3.60
C ASP A 302 -11.27 -21.83 2.32
N MET A 303 -10.48 -21.57 1.29
CA MET A 303 -10.94 -20.92 0.06
C MET A 303 -12.00 -21.73 -0.69
N GLN A 304 -12.01 -23.06 -0.55
CA GLN A 304 -12.90 -23.95 -1.30
C GLN A 304 -14.27 -24.09 -0.64
N THR A 305 -14.29 -24.14 0.70
CA THR A 305 -15.48 -24.41 1.50
C THR A 305 -16.07 -23.17 2.16
N GLY A 306 -15.28 -22.10 2.31
CA GLY A 306 -15.64 -20.90 3.08
C GLY A 306 -15.75 -21.16 4.58
N LYS A 307 -15.32 -22.34 5.06
CA LYS A 307 -15.34 -22.68 6.47
C LYS A 307 -14.24 -21.91 7.18
N ARG A 308 -14.62 -21.14 8.20
CA ARG A 308 -13.68 -20.40 9.05
C ARG A 308 -12.64 -21.35 9.67
N THR A 309 -11.37 -21.04 9.45
CA THR A 309 -10.22 -21.79 9.95
C THR A 309 -9.69 -21.14 11.22
N GLU A 310 -9.58 -19.80 11.22
CA GLU A 310 -9.01 -19.04 12.31
C GLU A 310 -9.71 -17.68 12.52
N THR A 311 -9.56 -17.14 13.73
CA THR A 311 -10.05 -15.81 14.14
C THR A 311 -8.89 -14.86 14.42
N MET A 312 -7.86 -14.94 13.57
CA MET A 312 -6.71 -14.04 13.65
C MET A 312 -6.97 -12.77 12.85
N TYR A 313 -6.62 -11.62 13.44
CA TYR A 313 -6.55 -10.32 12.79
C TYR A 313 -5.25 -9.64 13.26
N GLY A 314 -4.54 -8.94 12.38
CA GLY A 314 -3.21 -8.42 12.69
C GLY A 314 -2.93 -7.03 12.13
N ALA A 315 -1.73 -6.53 12.41
CA ALA A 315 -1.28 -5.21 11.98
C ALA A 315 -1.34 -5.03 10.45
N LEU A 316 -1.00 -6.07 9.69
CA LEU A 316 -1.08 -6.03 8.22
C LEU A 316 -2.52 -5.99 7.70
N ASP A 317 -3.50 -6.47 8.46
CA ASP A 317 -4.91 -6.49 8.08
C ASP A 317 -5.53 -5.10 8.20
N ALA A 318 -4.91 -4.22 8.99
CA ALA A 318 -5.37 -2.86 9.29
C ALA A 318 -5.32 -1.89 8.08
N PHE A 319 -4.77 -2.31 6.94
CA PHE A 319 -4.91 -1.58 5.66
C PHE A 319 -6.35 -1.61 5.12
N PHE A 320 -7.10 -2.67 5.41
CA PHE A 320 -8.34 -2.98 4.73
C PHE A 320 -9.49 -1.99 5.00
N PRO A 321 -9.65 -1.37 6.20
CA PRO A 321 -10.56 -0.25 6.39
C PRO A 321 -10.34 0.88 5.38
N ALA A 322 -9.09 1.24 5.11
CA ALA A 322 -8.77 2.30 4.16
C ALA A 322 -9.12 1.89 2.72
N LEU A 323 -8.87 0.63 2.34
CA LEU A 323 -9.26 0.11 1.03
C LEU A 323 -10.79 0.08 0.85
N LEU A 324 -11.54 -0.30 1.89
CA LEU A 324 -13.01 -0.24 1.89
C LEU A 324 -13.51 1.20 1.74
N ALA A 325 -12.93 2.15 2.47
CA ALA A 325 -13.29 3.56 2.35
C ALA A 325 -12.98 4.11 0.96
N LEU A 326 -11.78 3.83 0.43
CA LEU A 326 -11.34 4.25 -0.90
C LEU A 326 -12.21 3.64 -2.02
N SER A 327 -12.79 2.47 -1.79
CA SER A 327 -13.69 1.77 -2.73
C SER A 327 -15.17 2.07 -2.53
N GLY A 328 -15.51 2.90 -1.53
CA GLY A 328 -16.85 3.44 -1.32
C GLY A 328 -17.71 2.70 -0.27
N ASP A 329 -17.20 1.66 0.39
CA ASP A 329 -17.90 0.96 1.48
C ASP A 329 -17.54 1.60 2.83
N LEU A 330 -18.02 2.83 3.04
CA LEU A 330 -17.71 3.65 4.22
C LEU A 330 -18.27 3.04 5.51
N ASP A 331 -19.43 2.39 5.46
CA ASP A 331 -20.06 1.78 6.63
C ASP A 331 -19.20 0.64 7.17
N ARG A 332 -18.76 -0.27 6.28
CA ARG A 332 -17.88 -1.38 6.65
C ARG A 332 -16.50 -0.90 7.05
N ALA A 333 -15.95 0.09 6.36
CA ALA A 333 -14.68 0.72 6.70
C ALA A 333 -14.69 1.28 8.13
N CYS A 334 -15.72 2.05 8.49
CA CYS A 334 -15.87 2.62 9.82
C CYS A 334 -15.94 1.53 10.89
N ARG A 335 -16.75 0.49 10.68
CA ARG A 335 -16.90 -0.62 11.62
C ARG A 335 -15.60 -1.40 11.82
N LEU A 336 -14.86 -1.69 10.76
CA LEU A 336 -13.57 -2.38 10.86
C LEU A 336 -12.49 -1.49 11.47
N GLN A 337 -12.49 -0.18 11.18
CA GLN A 337 -11.55 0.77 11.79
C GLN A 337 -11.71 0.83 13.32
N VAL A 338 -12.94 0.74 13.84
CA VAL A 338 -13.18 0.64 15.28
C VAL A 338 -12.51 -0.60 15.87
N SER A 339 -12.59 -1.74 15.19
CA SER A 339 -11.92 -2.99 15.59
C SER A 339 -10.39 -2.86 15.53
N SER A 340 -9.83 -2.30 14.45
CA SER A 340 -8.39 -2.00 14.34
C SER A 340 -7.92 -1.10 15.49
N PHE A 341 -8.68 -0.04 15.81
CA PHE A 341 -8.35 0.86 16.91
C PHE A 341 -8.45 0.17 18.28
N LYS A 342 -9.43 -0.73 18.46
CA LYS A 342 -9.53 -1.55 19.67
C LYS A 342 -8.32 -2.48 19.82
N MET A 343 -7.87 -3.11 18.73
CA MET A 343 -6.65 -3.92 18.71
C MET A 343 -5.41 -3.08 19.07
N TRP A 344 -5.24 -1.92 18.44
CA TRP A 344 -4.13 -0.98 18.70
C TRP A 344 -4.05 -0.58 20.19
N ASN A 345 -5.20 -0.27 20.80
CA ASN A 345 -5.26 0.21 22.18
C ASN A 345 -5.28 -0.91 23.23
N LEU A 346 -5.30 -2.19 22.83
CA LEU A 346 -5.36 -3.31 23.76
C LEU A 346 -4.16 -3.34 24.72
N GLN A 347 -2.98 -3.00 24.22
CA GLN A 347 -1.72 -2.94 24.98
C GLN A 347 -0.99 -1.59 24.84
N GLY A 348 -1.68 -0.57 24.34
CA GLY A 348 -1.10 0.74 24.03
C GLY A 348 -0.23 0.79 22.78
N ILE A 349 -0.06 -0.35 22.09
CA ILE A 349 0.57 -0.48 20.78
C ILE A 349 -0.04 -1.68 20.06
N GLU A 350 -0.08 -1.64 18.73
CA GLU A 350 -0.63 -2.71 17.91
C GLU A 350 0.20 -3.99 18.00
N PRO A 351 -0.41 -5.15 18.31
CA PRO A 351 0.24 -6.44 18.17
C PRO A 351 0.32 -6.86 16.69
N GLU A 352 1.34 -7.61 16.30
CA GLU A 352 1.42 -8.21 14.97
C GLU A 352 0.22 -9.13 14.68
N LEU A 353 -0.24 -9.92 15.68
CA LEU A 353 -1.42 -10.80 15.55
C LEU A 353 -2.23 -10.88 16.85
N LEU A 354 -3.55 -10.80 16.71
CA LEU A 354 -4.56 -10.93 17.76
C LEU A 354 -5.56 -12.04 17.39
N ASP A 355 -5.96 -12.86 18.37
CA ASP A 355 -7.21 -13.63 18.27
C ASP A 355 -8.37 -12.74 18.70
N TYR A 356 -9.16 -12.26 17.75
CA TYR A 356 -10.21 -11.27 18.03
C TYR A 356 -11.40 -11.84 18.81
N LYS A 357 -11.55 -13.17 18.92
CA LYS A 357 -12.62 -13.78 19.73
C LYS A 357 -12.27 -13.87 21.20
N THR A 358 -10.99 -14.11 21.50
CA THR A 358 -10.50 -14.22 22.88
C THR A 358 -9.83 -12.95 23.36
N MET A 359 -9.58 -11.98 22.46
CA MET A 359 -8.75 -10.80 22.67
C MET A 359 -7.33 -11.15 23.15
N ARG A 360 -6.84 -12.35 22.84
CA ARG A 360 -5.50 -12.81 23.20
C ARG A 360 -4.51 -12.40 22.13
N VAL A 361 -3.47 -11.68 22.51
CA VAL A 361 -2.32 -11.40 21.64
C VAL A 361 -1.62 -12.73 21.31
N ILE A 362 -1.55 -13.05 20.02
CA ILE A 362 -0.89 -14.26 19.50
C ILE A 362 0.59 -13.94 19.24
N ALA A 363 0.85 -12.79 18.62
CA ALA A 363 2.20 -12.28 18.37
C ALA A 363 2.25 -10.80 18.77
N GLY A 364 3.06 -10.49 19.78
CA GLY A 364 3.16 -9.13 20.36
C GLY A 364 4.34 -8.31 19.87
N SER A 365 5.12 -8.79 18.89
CA SER A 365 6.16 -7.97 18.28
C SER A 365 5.52 -6.82 17.51
N TYR A 366 6.20 -5.66 17.49
CA TYR A 366 5.81 -4.51 16.69
C TYR A 366 7.00 -4.10 15.83
N HIS A 367 6.82 -4.18 14.52
CA HIS A 367 7.89 -3.96 13.54
C HIS A 367 7.89 -2.53 12.96
N LEU A 368 7.34 -1.56 13.71
CA LEU A 368 7.10 -0.19 13.22
C LEU A 368 6.22 -0.18 11.96
N ARG A 369 5.08 -0.91 12.04
CA ARG A 369 4.11 -1.11 10.96
C ARG A 369 3.45 0.18 10.52
#